data_AF-A0A2J4Q934-F1
#
_entry.id   AF-A0A2J4Q934-F1
#
_cell.length_a   1.000
_cell.length_b   1.000
_cell.length_c   1.000
_cell.angle_alpha   90.00
_cell.angle_beta   90.00
_cell.angle_gamma   90.00
#
_symmetry.space_group_name_H-M   'P 1'
#
loop_
_entity.id
_entity.type
_entity.pdbx_description
1 polymer ?
#
loop_
_entity_poly.entity_id
_entity_poly.type
_entity_poly.pdbx_seq_one_letter_code
_entity_poly.pdbx_strand_id
1 'polypeptide(L)'
;MTPEIALLDIDFYGISDQQAKFAQLIVDGKSRVDAYREAGYSGEGATAYSNASRMLRNARVSRYVHHLRNERQKRYAAELDDVIGQLTAIINADPNELSQYRRINCRYCWGFGHQYQWRDMQRNCAFSVRTTR
;
A
#
# COMPACT_ATOMS: atom_id res chain seq x y z
N MET A 1 3.25 1.53 13.99
CA MET A 1 2.82 1.73 15.39
C MET A 1 4.08 1.70 16.23
N THR A 2 4.47 2.83 16.80
CA THR A 2 5.65 2.90 17.68
C THR A 2 5.40 2.07 18.94
N PRO A 3 6.44 1.49 19.56
CA PRO A 3 6.29 0.62 20.73
C PRO A 3 5.62 1.31 21.93
N GLU A 4 5.72 2.64 22.05
CA GLU A 4 5.05 3.43 23.10
C GLU A 4 3.52 3.42 23.00
N ILE A 5 2.96 3.47 21.79
CA ILE A 5 1.50 3.45 21.59
C ILE A 5 0.93 2.08 21.97
N ALA A 6 1.67 1.01 21.67
CA ALA A 6 1.26 -0.36 22.00
C ALA A 6 1.18 -0.61 23.51
N LEU A 7 2.02 0.04 24.32
CA LEU A 7 2.01 -0.12 25.78
C LEU A 7 0.83 0.59 26.45
N LEU A 8 0.42 1.76 25.94
CA LEU A 8 -0.74 2.51 26.45
C LEU A 8 -2.06 1.73 26.28
N ASP A 9 -2.19 0.98 25.19
CA ASP A 9 -3.39 0.19 24.91
C ASP A 9 -3.52 -1.01 25.87
N ILE A 10 -2.41 -1.64 26.26
CA ILE A 10 -2.39 -2.85 27.11
C ILE A 10 -2.94 -2.52 28.51
N ASP A 11 -2.50 -1.40 29.10
CA ASP A 11 -2.95 -0.94 30.42
C ASP A 11 -4.43 -0.55 30.42
N PHE A 12 -4.92 0.11 29.36
CA PHE A 12 -6.32 0.50 29.23
C PHE A 12 -7.27 -0.71 29.25
N TYR A 13 -6.89 -1.81 28.59
CA TYR A 13 -7.69 -3.03 28.56
C TYR A 13 -7.45 -3.96 29.77
N GLY A 14 -6.46 -3.66 30.62
CA GLY A 14 -6.12 -4.45 31.81
C GLY A 14 -5.75 -5.90 31.46
N ILE A 15 -4.98 -6.06 30.39
CA ILE A 15 -4.47 -7.34 29.88
C ILE A 15 -2.96 -7.43 30.10
N SER A 16 -2.43 -8.63 30.28
CA SER A 16 -0.98 -8.85 30.39
C SER A 16 -0.30 -8.86 29.02
N ASP A 17 1.01 -8.59 28.96
CA ASP A 17 1.82 -8.67 27.72
C ASP A 17 1.67 -10.00 26.96
N GLN A 18 1.61 -11.13 27.66
CA GLN A 18 1.41 -12.44 27.02
C GLN A 18 0.03 -12.56 26.36
N GLN A 19 -1.01 -11.98 26.97
CA GLN A 19 -2.36 -11.92 26.40
C GLN A 19 -2.42 -10.96 25.21
N ALA A 20 -1.69 -9.84 25.29
CA ALA A 20 -1.57 -8.90 24.18
C ALA A 20 -0.88 -9.56 22.97
N LYS A 21 0.22 -10.28 23.19
CA LYS A 21 0.91 -11.07 22.17
C LYS A 21 0.00 -12.15 21.56
N PHE A 22 -0.74 -12.87 22.40
CA PHE A 22 -1.74 -13.83 21.93
C PHE A 22 -2.79 -13.19 21.02
N ALA A 23 -3.36 -12.06 21.45
CA ALA A 23 -4.35 -11.33 20.67
C ALA A 23 -3.79 -10.86 19.32
N GLN A 24 -2.57 -10.34 19.30
CA GLN A 24 -1.88 -9.92 18.07
C GLN A 24 -1.79 -11.08 17.07
N LEU A 25 -1.31 -12.25 17.51
CA LEU A 25 -1.16 -13.45 16.67
C LEU A 25 -2.50 -13.96 16.13
N ILE A 26 -3.58 -13.82 16.89
CA ILE A 26 -4.94 -14.14 16.43
C ILE A 26 -5.40 -13.17 15.34
N VAL A 27 -5.10 -11.87 15.45
CA VAL A 27 -5.43 -10.89 14.41
C VAL A 27 -4.56 -11.10 13.17
N ASP A 28 -3.33 -11.58 13.32
CA ASP A 28 -2.45 -12.00 12.23
C ASP A 28 -2.93 -13.27 11.50
N GLY A 29 -3.96 -13.94 12.01
CA GLY A 29 -4.60 -15.08 11.36
C GLY A 29 -4.04 -16.45 11.77
N LYS A 30 -3.21 -16.52 12.82
CA LYS A 30 -2.73 -17.81 13.34
C LYS A 30 -3.85 -18.61 13.99
N SER A 31 -3.69 -19.93 13.97
CA SER A 31 -4.60 -20.83 14.69
C SER A 31 -4.55 -20.54 16.19
N ARG A 32 -5.64 -20.80 16.91
CA ARG A 32 -5.72 -20.54 18.37
C ARG A 32 -4.63 -21.28 19.14
N VAL A 33 -4.30 -22.50 18.73
CA VAL A 33 -3.31 -23.34 19.40
C VAL A 33 -1.90 -22.81 19.15
N ASP A 34 -1.60 -22.41 17.91
CA ASP A 34 -0.27 -21.90 17.56
C ASP A 34 -0.03 -20.53 18.17
N ALA A 35 -1.04 -19.65 18.14
CA ALA A 35 -0.98 -18.35 18.84
C ALA A 35 -0.72 -18.53 20.35
N TYR A 36 -1.33 -19.54 20.97
CA TYR A 36 -1.15 -19.83 22.40
C TYR A 36 0.26 -20.33 22.72
N ARG A 37 0.82 -21.20 21.87
CA ARG A 37 2.21 -21.67 22.01
C ARG A 37 3.23 -20.56 21.82
N GLU A 38 3.07 -19.75 20.76
CA GLU A 38 3.98 -18.65 20.45
C GLU A 38 3.89 -17.47 21.43
N ALA A 39 2.73 -17.30 22.07
CA ALA A 39 2.56 -16.37 23.19
C ALA A 39 3.33 -16.81 24.45
N GLY A 40 3.87 -18.03 24.48
CA GLY A 40 4.70 -18.54 25.57
C GLY A 40 3.94 -19.30 26.66
N TYR A 41 2.70 -19.71 26.40
CA TYR A 41 1.94 -20.50 27.36
C TYR A 41 2.30 -21.98 27.29
N SER A 42 2.47 -22.61 28.45
CA SER A 42 2.65 -24.05 28.58
C SER A 42 1.34 -24.80 28.35
N GLY A 43 1.35 -25.82 27.49
CA GLY A 43 0.23 -26.73 27.31
C GLY A 43 0.48 -27.74 26.19
N GLU A 44 0.19 -29.01 26.46
CA GLU A 44 0.38 -30.10 25.50
C GLU A 44 -0.97 -30.54 24.89
N GLY A 45 -0.97 -30.80 23.57
CA GLY A 45 -2.09 -31.39 22.85
C GLY A 45 -3.46 -30.75 23.14
N ALA A 46 -4.40 -31.57 23.62
CA ALA A 46 -5.79 -31.17 23.89
C ALA A 46 -5.93 -30.10 24.98
N THR A 47 -5.00 -30.05 25.95
CA THR A 47 -5.04 -29.05 27.03
C THR A 47 -4.81 -27.64 26.48
N ALA A 48 -3.84 -27.49 25.57
CA ALA A 48 -3.55 -26.23 24.89
C ALA A 48 -4.76 -25.72 24.11
N TYR A 49 -5.47 -26.60 23.40
CA TYR A 49 -6.69 -26.22 22.67
C TYR A 49 -7.78 -25.69 23.60
N SER A 50 -8.05 -26.39 24.71
CA SER A 50 -9.07 -25.98 25.67
C SER A 50 -8.73 -24.64 26.33
N ASN A 51 -7.45 -24.42 26.68
CA ASN A 51 -6.99 -23.20 27.34
C ASN A 51 -6.96 -22.01 26.37
N ALA A 52 -6.48 -22.21 25.14
CA ALA A 52 -6.54 -21.18 24.09
C ALA A 52 -7.99 -20.76 23.80
N SER A 53 -8.91 -21.72 23.78
CA SER A 53 -10.34 -21.44 23.59
C SER A 53 -10.94 -20.67 24.76
N ARG A 54 -10.57 -21.00 26.00
CA ARG A 54 -10.96 -20.22 27.19
C ARG A 54 -10.37 -18.81 27.16
N MET A 55 -9.13 -18.66 26.73
CA MET A 55 -8.46 -17.36 26.64
C MET A 55 -9.17 -16.42 25.68
N LEU A 56 -9.61 -16.92 24.52
CA LEU A 56 -10.38 -16.12 23.56
C LEU A 56 -11.77 -15.74 24.08
N ARG A 57 -12.38 -16.56 24.95
CA ARG A 57 -13.66 -16.25 25.60
C ARG A 57 -13.53 -15.22 26.73
N ASN A 58 -12.32 -14.95 27.20
CA ASN A 58 -12.11 -13.91 28.20
C ASN A 58 -12.54 -12.55 27.62
N ALA A 59 -13.45 -11.86 28.29
CA ALA A 59 -14.03 -10.61 27.82
C ALA A 59 -12.98 -9.52 27.54
N ARG A 60 -11.90 -9.45 28.33
CA ARG A 60 -10.84 -8.44 28.14
C ARG A 60 -10.05 -8.71 26.87
N VAL A 61 -9.61 -9.94 26.69
CA VAL A 61 -8.86 -10.39 25.50
C VAL A 61 -9.72 -10.27 24.25
N SER A 62 -10.98 -10.69 24.31
CA SER A 62 -11.92 -10.55 23.19
C SER A 62 -12.11 -9.09 22.77
N ARG A 63 -12.34 -8.18 23.73
CA ARG A 63 -12.43 -6.73 23.42
C ARG A 63 -11.17 -6.20 22.76
N TYR A 64 -10.00 -6.59 23.24
CA TYR A 64 -8.73 -6.17 22.65
C TYR A 64 -8.53 -6.71 21.23
N VAL A 65 -8.89 -7.99 20.98
CA VAL A 65 -8.89 -8.57 19.62
C VAL A 65 -9.82 -7.78 18.68
N HIS A 66 -11.00 -7.40 19.14
CA HIS A 66 -11.93 -6.58 18.36
C HIS A 66 -11.36 -5.18 18.06
N HIS A 67 -10.74 -4.54 19.05
CA HIS A 67 -10.07 -3.27 18.86
C HIS A 67 -8.98 -3.35 17.79
N LEU A 68 -8.06 -4.33 17.89
CA LEU A 68 -6.99 -4.54 16.91
C LEU A 68 -7.52 -4.82 15.50
N ARG A 69 -8.61 -5.58 15.38
CA ARG A 69 -9.27 -5.83 14.08
C ARG A 69 -9.84 -4.55 13.49
N ASN A 70 -10.51 -3.74 14.30
CA ASN A 70 -11.09 -2.47 13.86
C ASN A 70 -9.99 -1.48 13.43
N GLU A 71 -8.91 -1.36 14.19
CA GLU A 71 -7.76 -0.52 13.82
C GLU A 71 -7.09 -0.98 12.53
N ARG A 72 -6.97 -2.30 12.33
CA ARG A 72 -6.49 -2.86 11.06
C ARG A 72 -7.45 -2.54 9.91
N GLN A 73 -8.76 -2.69 10.10
CA GLN A 73 -9.77 -2.37 9.10
C GLN A 73 -9.75 -0.88 8.72
N LYS A 74 -9.66 0.03 9.68
CA LYS A 74 -9.55 1.48 9.43
C LYS A 74 -8.33 1.82 8.59
N ARG A 75 -7.16 1.22 8.91
CA ARG A 75 -5.94 1.43 8.14
C ARG A 75 -6.08 0.97 6.70
N TYR A 76 -6.65 -0.23 6.48
CA TYR A 76 -6.89 -0.71 5.13
C TYR A 76 -7.93 0.09 4.37
N ALA A 77 -8.99 0.56 5.03
CA ALA A 77 -9.99 1.41 4.39
C ALA A 77 -9.35 2.71 3.87
N ALA A 78 -8.53 3.38 4.69
CA ALA A 78 -7.81 4.58 4.27
C ALA A 78 -6.86 4.31 3.09
N GLU A 79 -6.12 3.20 3.12
CA GLU A 79 -5.22 2.81 2.02
C GLU A 79 -5.98 2.50 0.72
N LEU A 80 -7.14 1.83 0.82
CA LEU A 80 -7.99 1.53 -0.33
C LEU A 80 -8.57 2.81 -0.95
N ASP A 81 -9.02 3.75 -0.13
CA ASP A 81 -9.54 5.04 -0.60
C ASP A 81 -8.45 5.83 -1.35
N ASP A 82 -7.20 5.80 -0.87
CA ASP A 82 -6.07 6.43 -1.55
C ASP A 82 -5.77 5.79 -2.92
N VAL A 83 -5.75 4.45 -3.00
CA VAL A 83 -5.53 3.72 -4.25
C VAL A 83 -6.66 3.99 -5.25
N ILE A 84 -7.91 3.97 -4.79
CA ILE A 84 -9.08 4.29 -5.62
C ILE A 84 -8.98 5.74 -6.13
N GLY A 85 -8.56 6.67 -5.28
CA GLY A 85 -8.32 8.06 -5.67
C GLY A 85 -7.27 8.19 -6.78
N GLN A 86 -6.14 7.49 -6.67
CA GLN A 86 -5.11 7.47 -7.71
C GLN A 86 -5.62 6.86 -9.02
N LEU A 87 -6.31 5.73 -8.96
CA LEU A 87 -6.89 5.09 -10.14
C LEU A 87 -7.94 5.98 -10.82
N THR A 88 -8.77 6.65 -10.04
CA THR A 88 -9.78 7.59 -10.54
C THR A 88 -9.11 8.78 -11.24
N ALA A 89 -8.01 9.29 -10.69
CA ALA A 89 -7.23 10.36 -11.32
C ALA A 89 -6.62 9.90 -12.66
N ILE A 90 -6.10 8.68 -12.74
CA ILE A 90 -5.55 8.10 -13.99
C ILE A 90 -6.66 7.96 -15.05
N ILE A 91 -7.83 7.45 -14.66
CA ILE A 91 -8.96 7.24 -15.58
C ILE A 91 -9.48 8.56 -16.14
N ASN A 92 -9.51 9.61 -15.32
CA ASN A 92 -10.06 10.91 -15.70
C ASN A 92 -9.03 11.86 -16.32
N ALA A 93 -7.76 11.48 -16.42
CA ALA A 93 -6.72 12.35 -16.95
C ALA A 93 -6.90 12.59 -18.46
N ASP A 94 -6.91 13.85 -18.90
CA ASP A 94 -6.93 14.20 -20.32
C ASP A 94 -5.56 13.91 -20.96
N PRO A 95 -5.47 13.02 -21.98
CA PRO A 95 -4.22 12.72 -22.65
C PRO A 95 -3.53 13.95 -23.28
N ASN A 96 -4.28 14.99 -23.64
CA ASN A 96 -3.73 16.21 -24.25
C ASN A 96 -3.01 17.11 -23.24
N GLU A 97 -3.39 17.04 -21.96
CA GLU A 97 -2.70 17.75 -20.87
C GLU A 97 -1.41 17.03 -20.46
N LEU A 98 -1.43 15.69 -20.51
CA LEU A 98 -0.28 14.85 -20.15
C LEU A 98 0.77 14.77 -21.25
N SER A 99 0.33 14.71 -22.51
CA SER A 99 1.19 14.45 -23.64
C SER A 99 0.77 15.26 -24.86
N GLN A 100 1.73 15.93 -25.48
CA GLN A 100 1.49 16.61 -26.75
C GLN A 100 2.09 15.80 -27.89
N TYR A 101 1.24 15.24 -28.75
CA TYR A 101 1.69 14.67 -30.00
C TYR A 101 2.01 15.77 -31.02
N ARG A 102 3.29 16.18 -31.07
CA ARG A 102 3.76 17.12 -32.10
C ARG A 102 4.19 16.35 -33.35
N ARG A 103 3.44 16.53 -34.44
CA ARG A 103 3.90 16.14 -35.78
C ARG A 103 4.96 17.13 -36.22
N ILE A 104 6.22 16.82 -35.93
CA ILE A 104 7.34 17.58 -36.48
C ILE A 104 7.68 17.12 -37.89
N ASN A 105 8.33 18.02 -38.59
CA ASN A 105 8.78 17.85 -39.94
C ASN A 105 9.90 16.78 -39.96
N CYS A 106 9.62 15.58 -40.49
CA CYS A 106 10.62 14.51 -40.51
C CYS A 106 11.90 15.00 -41.18
N ARG A 107 13.05 14.75 -40.55
CA ARG A 107 14.39 15.18 -40.98
C ARG A 107 14.71 14.78 -42.43
N TYR A 108 14.02 13.77 -42.94
CA TYR A 108 14.05 13.33 -44.33
C TYR A 108 13.07 14.10 -45.23
N CYS A 109 11.78 14.18 -44.84
CA CYS A 109 10.74 14.88 -45.61
C CYS A 109 11.03 16.37 -45.82
N TRP A 110 11.79 16.97 -44.92
CA TRP A 110 12.18 18.39 -44.95
C TRP A 110 13.69 18.57 -45.14
N GLY A 111 14.39 17.50 -45.50
CA GLY A 111 15.75 17.59 -46.02
C GLY A 111 15.73 18.00 -47.49
N PHE A 112 16.76 18.72 -47.92
CA PHE A 112 16.90 19.06 -49.33
C PHE A 112 16.99 17.79 -50.18
N GLY A 113 16.07 17.65 -51.15
CA GLY A 113 16.00 16.48 -52.02
C GLY A 113 15.67 15.17 -51.30
N HIS A 114 14.93 15.22 -50.18
CA HIS A 114 14.64 14.04 -49.36
C HIS A 114 15.91 13.35 -48.85
N GLN A 115 16.88 14.10 -48.36
CA GLN A 115 18.10 13.56 -47.74
C GLN A 115 18.01 13.71 -46.21
N TYR A 116 18.55 12.76 -45.44
CA TYR A 116 18.70 12.96 -44.00
C TYR A 116 19.72 14.06 -43.72
N GLN A 117 19.35 15.09 -42.95
CA GLN A 117 20.27 16.16 -42.56
C GLN A 117 21.37 15.58 -41.62
N TRP A 118 22.66 15.85 -41.81
CA TRP A 118 23.75 15.43 -40.89
C TRP A 118 24.43 16.65 -40.23
N ARG A 119 25.23 16.46 -39.16
CA ARG A 119 25.73 17.57 -38.32
C ARG A 119 26.86 18.39 -38.98
N ASP A 120 27.61 17.83 -39.93
CA ASP A 120 28.72 18.54 -40.57
C ASP A 120 28.39 18.89 -42.04
N MET A 121 28.33 20.22 -42.29
CA MET A 121 28.44 21.01 -43.53
C MET A 121 27.86 20.40 -44.84
N GLN A 122 26.86 20.95 -45.53
CA GLN A 122 26.58 22.37 -45.76
C GLN A 122 25.06 22.64 -45.71
N ARG A 123 24.58 23.15 -44.57
CA ARG A 123 23.58 24.24 -44.44
C ARG A 123 22.51 24.34 -45.56
N ASN A 124 21.73 23.28 -45.79
CA ASN A 124 20.46 23.35 -46.54
C ASN A 124 19.34 23.39 -45.50
N CYS A 125 19.14 24.54 -44.85
CA CYS A 125 18.13 25.55 -45.23
C CYS A 125 16.73 24.90 -45.31
N ALA A 126 15.79 25.20 -44.42
CA ALA A 126 15.33 26.55 -44.19
C ALA A 126 14.85 26.80 -42.75
N PHE A 127 15.33 27.93 -42.23
CA PHE A 127 14.60 28.80 -41.33
C PHE A 127 13.21 29.05 -41.94
N SER A 128 12.19 28.34 -41.50
CA SER A 128 10.79 28.70 -41.78
C SER A 128 9.95 28.50 -40.53
N VAL A 129 10.37 29.17 -39.46
CA VAL A 129 9.41 29.59 -38.44
C VAL A 129 8.57 30.69 -39.09
N ARG A 130 7.59 30.30 -39.94
CA ARG A 130 6.38 31.09 -40.07
C ARG A 130 5.61 30.85 -38.79
N THR A 131 5.79 31.76 -37.84
CA THR A 131 4.82 31.99 -36.78
C THR A 131 3.54 32.45 -37.47
N THR A 132 2.72 31.51 -37.89
CA THR A 132 1.34 31.78 -38.27
C THR A 132 0.52 31.62 -37.01
N ARG A 133 0.19 32.79 -36.43
CA ARG A 133 -0.79 33.09 -35.37
C ARG A 133 -0.85 32.16 -34.16
#